data_AF-A0A9X2IIN0-F1
#
_entry.id   AF-A0A9X2IIN0-F1
#
_cell.length_a   1.000
_cell.length_b   1.000
_cell.length_c   1.000
_cell.angle_alpha   90.00
_cell.angle_beta   90.00
_cell.angle_gamma   90.00
#
_symmetry.space_group_name_H-M   'P 1'
#
loop_
_entity.id
_entity.type
_entity.pdbx_description
1 polymer ?
#
loop_
_entity_poly.entity_id
_entity_poly.type
_entity_poly.pdbx_seq_one_letter_code
_entity_poly.pdbx_strand_id
1 'polypeptide(L)'
;MDMTSATRTRKLPLATPTDLGADATREISAALTALLADVFALYIKTKNFHWHVSGPHFRDYHLMLDEQGEQIFAMTDDIAERARKIGGTTLRSIGHIARVQRLLDNDADFVTPDDMLAELREDNLQLVEIMRQLHTLTSSYNDHATTSILENWIDETERRAWFLFETTRRGR
;
A
#
# COMPACT_ATOMS: atom_id res chain seq x y z
N MET A 1 13.41 30.14 -34.42
CA MET A 1 12.39 29.63 -33.48
C MET A 1 13.09 29.39 -32.17
N ASP A 2 12.79 30.23 -31.19
CA ASP A 2 13.51 30.35 -29.93
C ASP A 2 13.12 29.20 -28.97
N MET A 3 14.10 28.45 -28.50
CA MET A 3 13.97 27.29 -27.61
C MET A 3 13.97 27.66 -26.11
N THR A 4 13.87 28.93 -25.75
CA THR A 4 14.02 29.38 -24.35
C THR A 4 12.74 29.43 -23.51
N SER A 5 11.58 28.97 -24.02
CA SER A 5 10.29 29.07 -23.29
C SER A 5 9.74 27.77 -22.71
N ALA A 6 10.51 26.68 -22.65
CA ALA A 6 10.05 25.43 -22.03
C ALA A 6 10.42 25.37 -20.55
N THR A 7 9.38 25.45 -19.71
CA THR A 7 9.31 24.85 -18.36
C THR A 7 10.12 25.50 -17.23
N ARG A 8 9.91 26.80 -17.00
CA ARG A 8 9.86 27.29 -15.62
C ARG A 8 8.49 26.93 -15.05
N THR A 9 8.28 25.66 -14.69
CA THR A 9 7.10 25.23 -13.93
C THR A 9 7.16 25.99 -12.60
N ARG A 10 6.42 27.10 -12.52
CA ARG A 10 6.19 27.83 -11.27
C ARG A 10 5.61 26.78 -10.32
N LYS A 11 6.39 26.34 -9.33
CA LYS A 11 5.86 25.65 -8.15
C LYS A 11 4.90 26.65 -7.50
N LEU A 12 3.65 26.69 -7.97
CA LEU A 12 2.59 27.19 -7.13
C LEU A 12 2.61 26.26 -5.91
N PRO A 13 2.80 26.78 -4.69
CA PRO A 13 2.66 25.93 -3.52
C PRO A 13 1.26 25.34 -3.59
N LEU A 14 1.18 24.01 -3.52
CA LEU A 14 -0.09 23.34 -3.25
C LEU A 14 -0.46 23.75 -1.83
N ALA A 15 -1.12 24.90 -1.69
CA ALA A 15 -1.44 25.52 -0.42
C ALA A 15 -2.74 24.92 0.13
N THR A 16 -2.79 23.59 0.25
CA THR A 16 -3.91 22.95 0.94
C THR A 16 -3.88 23.45 2.38
N PRO A 17 -4.97 24.07 2.88
CA PRO A 17 -5.03 24.51 4.27
C PRO A 17 -4.93 23.30 5.21
N THR A 18 -4.03 23.39 6.18
CA THR A 18 -3.90 22.43 7.28
C THR A 18 -3.41 23.17 8.52
N ASP A 19 -3.83 22.70 9.69
CA ASP A 19 -3.36 23.11 11.00
C ASP A 19 -2.10 22.33 11.46
N LEU A 20 -1.70 21.30 10.71
CA LEU A 20 -0.46 20.57 10.95
C LEU A 20 0.77 21.44 10.62
N GLY A 21 1.81 21.32 11.44
CA GLY A 21 3.09 21.98 11.22
C GLY A 21 3.84 21.44 10.01
N ALA A 22 4.79 22.21 9.48
CA ALA A 22 5.54 21.85 8.28
C ALA A 22 6.26 20.49 8.38
N ASP A 23 6.78 20.15 9.56
CA ASP A 23 7.41 18.84 9.80
C ASP A 23 6.39 17.71 9.78
N ALA A 24 5.25 17.86 10.45
CA ALA A 24 4.16 16.89 10.44
C ALA A 24 3.67 16.63 9.00
N THR A 25 3.37 17.69 8.24
CA THR A 25 2.97 17.57 6.83
C THR A 25 4.03 16.85 6.01
N ARG A 26 5.31 17.21 6.15
CA ARG A 26 6.41 16.60 5.39
C ARG A 26 6.56 15.11 5.71
N GLU A 27 6.57 14.74 6.97
CA GLU A 27 6.86 13.38 7.42
C GLU A 27 5.67 12.44 7.19
N ILE A 28 4.46 12.84 7.59
CA ILE A 28 3.26 12.03 7.41
C ILE A 28 2.98 11.83 5.92
N SER A 29 3.09 12.87 5.10
CA SER A 29 2.83 12.72 3.66
C SER A 29 3.87 11.87 2.94
N ALA A 30 5.14 11.94 3.35
CA ALA A 30 6.19 11.06 2.83
C ALA A 30 5.90 9.59 3.19
N ALA A 31 5.49 9.33 4.44
CA ALA A 31 5.17 8.00 4.90
C ALA A 31 3.88 7.44 4.25
N LEU A 32 2.84 8.27 4.06
CA LEU A 32 1.64 7.91 3.28
C LEU A 32 1.98 7.62 1.82
N THR A 33 2.92 8.37 1.22
CA THR A 33 3.37 8.13 -0.16
C THR A 33 4.08 6.78 -0.29
N ALA A 34 4.91 6.42 0.69
CA ALA A 34 5.56 5.11 0.73
C ALA A 34 4.54 3.99 0.97
N LEU A 35 3.60 4.17 1.91
CA LEU A 35 2.51 3.22 2.15
C LEU A 35 1.69 2.99 0.88
N LEU A 36 1.35 4.04 0.13
CA LEU A 36 0.61 3.90 -1.13
C LEU A 36 1.40 3.08 -2.15
N ALA A 37 2.72 3.23 -2.22
CA ALA A 37 3.56 2.42 -3.11
C ALA A 37 3.56 0.95 -2.70
N ASP A 38 3.67 0.67 -1.39
CA ASP A 38 3.56 -0.70 -0.85
C ASP A 38 2.21 -1.33 -1.18
N VAL A 39 1.12 -0.58 -1.04
CA VAL A 39 -0.24 -1.04 -1.36
C VAL A 39 -0.36 -1.38 -2.86
N PHE A 40 0.22 -0.58 -3.76
CA PHE A 40 0.23 -0.92 -5.20
C PHE A 40 1.10 -2.14 -5.51
N ALA A 41 2.25 -2.30 -4.87
CA ALA A 41 3.11 -3.48 -5.00
C ALA A 41 2.37 -4.75 -4.55
N LEU A 42 1.76 -4.70 -3.37
CA LEU A 42 0.98 -5.82 -2.83
C LEU A 42 -0.24 -6.13 -3.71
N TYR A 43 -0.94 -5.11 -4.20
CA TYR A 43 -2.06 -5.28 -5.13
C TYR A 43 -1.63 -6.03 -6.39
N ILE A 44 -0.55 -5.58 -7.04
CA ILE A 44 -0.14 -6.19 -8.30
C ILE A 44 0.44 -7.58 -8.08
N LYS A 45 1.16 -7.82 -6.98
CA LYS A 45 1.60 -9.18 -6.59
C LYS A 45 0.41 -10.11 -6.33
N THR A 46 -0.62 -9.61 -5.64
CA THR A 46 -1.84 -10.39 -5.39
C THR A 46 -2.54 -10.77 -6.69
N LYS A 47 -2.64 -9.83 -7.64
CA LYS A 47 -3.19 -10.10 -8.97
C LYS A 47 -2.31 -11.02 -9.79
N ASN A 48 -0.98 -10.88 -9.70
CA ASN A 48 -0.03 -11.82 -10.28
C ASN A 48 -0.31 -13.25 -9.82
N PHE A 49 -0.38 -13.49 -8.50
CA PHE A 49 -0.67 -14.82 -7.98
C PHE A 49 -2.08 -15.29 -8.34
N HIS A 50 -3.08 -14.40 -8.35
CA HIS A 50 -4.43 -14.74 -8.83
C HIS A 50 -4.43 -15.24 -10.28
N TRP A 51 -3.63 -14.65 -11.17
CA TRP A 51 -3.53 -15.08 -12.57
C TRP A 51 -2.77 -16.40 -12.74
N HIS A 52 -1.77 -16.66 -11.91
CA HIS A 52 -0.84 -17.78 -12.10
C HIS A 52 -1.04 -18.95 -11.11
N VAL A 53 -1.92 -18.83 -10.11
CA VAL A 53 -2.24 -19.94 -9.21
C VAL A 53 -2.82 -21.12 -9.99
N SER A 54 -2.47 -22.33 -9.59
CA SER A 54 -2.92 -23.57 -10.23
C SER A 54 -3.09 -24.70 -9.20
N GLY A 55 -3.61 -25.85 -9.63
CA GLY A 55 -3.78 -27.03 -8.77
C GLY A 55 -5.22 -27.29 -8.30
N PRO A 56 -5.43 -28.27 -7.41
CA PRO A 56 -6.76 -28.78 -7.06
C PRO A 56 -7.70 -27.74 -6.42
N HIS A 57 -7.13 -26.73 -5.76
CA HIS A 57 -7.87 -25.64 -5.09
C HIS A 57 -7.94 -24.36 -5.92
N PHE A 58 -7.65 -24.44 -7.23
CA PHE A 58 -7.56 -23.28 -8.13
C PHE A 58 -8.70 -22.28 -7.94
N ARG A 59 -9.95 -22.74 -8.02
CA ARG A 59 -11.11 -21.84 -7.98
C ARG A 59 -11.18 -21.06 -6.66
N ASP A 60 -10.94 -21.72 -5.54
CA ASP A 60 -11.09 -21.10 -4.23
C ASP A 60 -9.97 -20.09 -3.96
N TYR A 61 -8.72 -20.43 -4.32
CA TYR A 61 -7.60 -19.51 -4.22
C TYR A 61 -7.75 -18.34 -5.19
N HIS A 62 -8.15 -18.60 -6.43
CA HIS A 62 -8.36 -17.57 -7.45
C HIS A 62 -9.38 -16.53 -6.98
N LEU A 63 -10.53 -16.96 -6.44
CA LEU A 63 -11.54 -16.04 -5.93
C LEU A 63 -11.12 -15.31 -4.64
N MET A 64 -10.46 -16.01 -3.71
CA MET A 64 -9.94 -15.38 -2.49
C MET A 64 -8.89 -14.30 -2.80
N LEU A 65 -7.98 -14.56 -3.74
CA LEU A 65 -6.97 -13.59 -4.15
C LEU A 65 -7.59 -12.38 -4.88
N ASP A 66 -8.70 -12.58 -5.60
CA ASP A 66 -9.43 -11.47 -6.20
C ASP A 66 -10.08 -10.59 -5.13
N GLU A 67 -10.75 -11.19 -4.15
CA GLU A 67 -11.34 -10.49 -3.00
C GLU A 67 -10.29 -9.68 -2.22
N GLN A 68 -9.12 -10.28 -1.95
CA GLN A 68 -8.02 -9.55 -1.31
C GLN A 68 -7.51 -8.41 -2.19
N GLY A 69 -7.38 -8.63 -3.50
CA GLY A 69 -6.99 -7.61 -4.46
C GLY A 69 -7.93 -6.39 -4.44
N GLU A 70 -9.24 -6.62 -4.41
CA GLU A 70 -10.25 -5.57 -4.30
C GLU A 70 -10.11 -4.77 -3.00
N GLN A 71 -9.93 -5.46 -1.86
CA GLN A 71 -9.73 -4.84 -0.55
C GLN A 71 -8.46 -3.99 -0.51
N ILE A 72 -7.36 -4.49 -1.08
CA ILE A 72 -6.09 -3.75 -1.14
C ILE A 72 -6.22 -2.52 -2.02
N PHE A 73 -6.84 -2.66 -3.19
CA PHE A 73 -7.03 -1.55 -4.13
C PHE A 73 -7.92 -0.45 -3.55
N ALA A 74 -8.93 -0.81 -2.76
CA ALA A 74 -9.84 0.14 -2.12
C ALA A 74 -9.12 1.13 -1.18
N MET A 75 -7.97 0.76 -0.59
CA MET A 75 -7.20 1.67 0.27
C MET A 75 -6.49 2.80 -0.52
N THR A 76 -6.26 2.62 -1.82
CA THR A 76 -5.32 3.46 -2.58
C THR A 76 -5.73 4.94 -2.65
N ASP A 77 -6.99 5.22 -2.95
CA ASP A 77 -7.49 6.59 -3.10
C ASP A 77 -7.47 7.33 -1.76
N ASP A 78 -7.94 6.69 -0.69
CA ASP A 78 -7.97 7.28 0.65
C ASP A 78 -6.56 7.62 1.15
N ILE A 79 -5.56 6.76 0.94
CA ILE A 79 -4.16 7.04 1.29
C ILE A 79 -3.65 8.25 0.48
N ALA A 80 -3.88 8.24 -0.84
CA ALA A 80 -3.43 9.29 -1.75
C ALA A 80 -4.05 10.65 -1.38
N GLU A 81 -5.36 10.68 -1.20
CA GLU A 81 -6.10 11.87 -0.83
C GLU A 81 -5.75 12.34 0.58
N ARG A 82 -5.49 11.44 1.53
CA ARG A 82 -5.08 11.84 2.88
C ARG A 82 -3.78 12.62 2.86
N ALA A 83 -2.78 12.17 2.10
CA ALA A 83 -1.53 12.90 1.92
C ALA A 83 -1.76 14.30 1.31
N ARG A 84 -2.73 14.43 0.41
CA ARG A 84 -3.12 15.72 -0.21
C ARG A 84 -3.89 16.63 0.74
N LYS A 85 -4.79 16.07 1.56
CA LYS A 85 -5.62 16.78 2.56
C LYS A 85 -4.75 17.46 3.64
N ILE A 86 -3.60 16.87 3.99
CA ILE A 86 -2.65 17.45 4.97
C ILE A 86 -1.58 18.38 4.35
N GLY A 87 -1.72 18.74 3.08
CA GLY A 87 -0.79 19.66 2.39
C GLY A 87 0.42 19.01 1.72
N GLY A 88 0.59 17.70 1.85
CA GLY A 88 1.66 16.95 1.18
C GLY A 88 1.34 16.61 -0.27
N THR A 89 2.32 16.07 -1.00
CA THR A 89 2.11 15.44 -2.32
C THR A 89 2.12 13.92 -2.19
N THR A 90 1.75 13.21 -3.25
CA THR A 90 1.82 11.74 -3.30
C THR A 90 2.43 11.26 -4.63
N LEU A 91 2.32 9.97 -4.90
CA LEU A 91 2.84 9.26 -6.06
C LEU A 91 2.49 9.92 -7.40
N ARG A 92 3.29 9.60 -8.42
CA ARG A 92 3.23 10.24 -9.75
C ARG A 92 3.18 9.27 -10.91
N SER A 93 3.74 8.08 -10.75
CA SER A 93 3.85 7.08 -11.81
C SER A 93 4.31 5.73 -11.25
N ILE A 94 4.21 4.68 -12.06
CA ILE A 94 4.74 3.35 -11.76
C ILE A 94 6.25 3.35 -11.46
N GLY A 95 7.04 4.17 -12.16
CA GLY A 95 8.46 4.31 -11.86
C GLY A 95 8.71 4.99 -10.51
N HIS A 96 7.78 5.82 -10.04
CA HIS A 96 7.84 6.37 -8.69
C HIS A 96 7.53 5.29 -7.64
N ILE A 97 6.51 4.47 -7.87
CA ILE A 97 6.19 3.30 -7.01
C ILE A 97 7.42 2.42 -6.84
N ALA A 98 8.02 1.96 -7.95
CA ALA A 98 9.18 1.07 -7.93
C ALA A 98 10.40 1.64 -7.15
N ARG A 99 10.53 2.96 -7.04
CA ARG A 99 11.62 3.60 -6.29
C ARG A 99 11.36 3.75 -4.80
N VAL A 100 10.09 3.73 -4.37
CA VAL A 100 9.70 4.06 -2.99
C VAL A 100 9.01 2.92 -2.26
N GLN A 101 8.57 1.88 -2.98
CA GLN A 101 8.05 0.66 -2.38
C GLN A 101 9.11 -0.04 -1.53
N ARG A 102 8.65 -0.66 -0.45
CA ARG A 102 9.37 -1.49 0.51
C ARG A 102 8.94 -2.95 0.39
N LEU A 103 7.66 -3.18 0.04
CA LEU A 103 7.20 -4.48 -0.43
C LEU A 103 7.74 -4.73 -1.84
N LEU A 104 8.39 -5.89 -2.02
CA LEU A 104 8.99 -6.26 -3.30
C LEU A 104 7.95 -6.95 -4.19
N ASP A 105 8.01 -6.71 -5.49
CA ASP A 105 7.27 -7.49 -6.48
C ASP A 105 7.85 -8.91 -6.61
N ASN A 106 7.12 -9.80 -7.28
CA ASN A 106 7.59 -11.16 -7.59
C ASN A 106 7.46 -11.43 -9.09
N ASP A 107 8.59 -11.49 -9.79
CA ASP A 107 8.69 -11.76 -11.23
C ASP A 107 9.16 -13.20 -11.54
N ALA A 108 9.10 -14.11 -10.56
CA ALA A 108 9.55 -15.48 -10.77
C ALA A 108 8.70 -16.20 -11.83
N ASP A 109 9.34 -16.97 -12.71
CA ASP A 109 8.67 -17.74 -13.76
C ASP A 109 7.63 -18.74 -13.20
N PHE A 110 7.85 -19.21 -11.96
CA PHE A 110 6.95 -20.13 -11.28
C PHE A 110 7.07 -20.01 -9.76
N VAL A 111 5.92 -20.04 -9.08
CA VAL A 111 5.77 -20.10 -7.62
C VAL A 111 4.70 -21.14 -7.29
N THR A 112 4.90 -21.97 -6.27
CA THR A 112 3.87 -22.95 -5.89
C THR A 112 2.68 -22.25 -5.22
N PRO A 113 1.45 -22.81 -5.28
CA PRO A 113 0.31 -22.20 -4.59
C PRO A 113 0.55 -21.99 -3.09
N ASP A 114 1.18 -22.96 -2.40
CA ASP A 114 1.50 -22.84 -0.97
C ASP A 114 2.47 -21.67 -0.72
N ASP A 115 3.50 -21.52 -1.57
CA ASP A 115 4.48 -20.43 -1.46
C ASP A 115 3.85 -19.07 -1.78
N MET A 116 2.97 -18.99 -2.79
CA MET A 116 2.22 -17.77 -3.12
C MET A 116 1.42 -17.27 -1.92
N LEU A 117 0.68 -18.16 -1.26
CA LEU A 117 -0.14 -17.82 -0.10
C LEU A 117 0.72 -17.46 1.12
N ALA A 118 1.83 -18.17 1.34
CA ALA A 118 2.77 -17.87 2.41
C ALA A 118 3.44 -16.51 2.20
N GLU A 119 3.87 -16.18 0.98
CA GLU A 119 4.49 -14.90 0.65
C GLU A 119 3.51 -13.74 0.88
N LEU A 120 2.27 -13.84 0.37
CA LEU A 120 1.26 -12.81 0.62
C LEU A 120 0.92 -12.66 2.10
N ARG A 121 1.01 -13.74 2.89
CA ARG A 121 0.81 -13.64 4.35
C ARG A 121 1.91 -12.78 4.97
N GLU A 122 3.16 -13.07 4.66
CA GLU A 122 4.30 -12.30 5.18
C GLU A 122 4.27 -10.84 4.70
N ASP A 123 3.90 -10.59 3.44
CA ASP A 123 3.75 -9.22 2.93
C ASP A 123 2.65 -8.44 3.65
N ASN A 124 1.50 -9.08 3.94
CA ASN A 124 0.44 -8.44 4.73
C ASN A 124 0.93 -8.15 6.17
N LEU A 125 1.69 -9.06 6.80
CA LEU A 125 2.27 -8.82 8.13
C LEU A 125 3.30 -7.67 8.12
N GLN A 126 4.11 -7.57 7.06
CA GLN A 126 5.01 -6.45 6.88
C GLN A 126 4.24 -5.13 6.66
N LEU A 127 3.14 -5.15 5.90
CA LEU A 127 2.28 -3.98 5.74
C LEU A 127 1.63 -3.54 7.06
N VAL A 128 1.20 -4.48 7.91
CA VAL A 128 0.73 -4.20 9.28
C VAL A 128 1.78 -3.44 10.08
N GLU A 129 3.02 -3.92 10.08
CA GLU A 129 4.12 -3.26 10.80
C GLU A 129 4.38 -1.84 10.28
N ILE A 130 4.39 -1.67 8.95
CA ILE A 130 4.51 -0.36 8.31
C ILE A 130 3.39 0.58 8.77
N MET A 131 2.14 0.11 8.82
CA MET A 131 1.00 0.93 9.23
C MET A 131 1.05 1.26 10.72
N ARG A 132 1.52 0.36 11.58
CA ARG A 132 1.73 0.63 13.02
C ARG A 132 2.81 1.69 13.27
N GLN A 133 3.88 1.68 12.48
CA GLN A 133 4.90 2.74 12.52
C GLN A 133 4.33 4.09 12.09
N LEU A 134 3.51 4.11 11.02
CA LEU A 134 2.84 5.32 10.57
C LEU A 134 1.80 5.82 11.59
N HIS A 135 1.07 4.91 12.24
CA HIS A 135 0.13 5.25 13.31
C HIS A 135 0.84 5.93 14.48
N THR A 136 1.99 5.41 14.89
CA THR A 136 2.83 6.05 15.93
C THR A 136 3.27 7.45 15.51
N LEU A 137 3.70 7.61 14.25
CA LEU A 137 4.10 8.90 13.70
C LEU A 137 2.94 9.91 13.70
N THR A 138 1.77 9.52 13.20
CA THR A 138 0.60 10.41 13.12
C THR A 138 0.09 10.80 14.50
N SER A 139 0.10 9.86 15.44
CA SER A 139 -0.26 10.09 16.84
C SER A 139 0.69 11.12 17.50
N SER A 140 2.01 11.01 17.25
CA SER A 140 3.00 11.95 17.79
C SER A 140 2.81 13.40 17.33
N TYR A 141 2.17 13.60 16.18
CA TYR A 141 1.84 14.91 15.62
C TYR A 141 0.38 15.34 15.85
N ASN A 142 -0.39 14.60 16.65
CA ASN A 142 -1.83 14.81 16.89
C ASN A 142 -2.70 14.75 15.60
N ASP A 143 -2.25 14.04 14.57
CA ASP A 143 -3.07 13.75 13.39
C ASP A 143 -4.02 12.58 13.69
N HIS A 144 -5.08 12.86 14.44
CA HIS A 144 -6.06 11.86 14.86
C HIS A 144 -6.83 11.25 13.68
N ALA A 145 -7.05 11.99 12.60
CA ALA A 145 -7.78 11.51 11.45
C ALA A 145 -6.99 10.44 10.67
N THR A 146 -5.68 10.66 10.44
CA THR A 146 -4.83 9.62 9.84
C THR A 146 -4.64 8.44 10.79
N THR A 147 -4.49 8.71 12.08
CA THR A 147 -4.36 7.65 13.11
C THR A 147 -5.58 6.73 13.10
N SER A 148 -6.78 7.28 13.09
CA SER A 148 -8.04 6.52 13.12
C SER A 148 -8.26 5.68 11.86
N ILE A 149 -7.95 6.18 10.66
CA ILE A 149 -8.14 5.39 9.44
C ILE A 149 -7.13 4.23 9.36
N LEU A 150 -5.91 4.41 9.86
CA LEU A 150 -4.90 3.36 9.92
C LEU A 150 -5.33 2.19 10.80
N GLU A 151 -6.08 2.43 11.87
CA GLU A 151 -6.57 1.36 12.76
C GLU A 151 -7.48 0.38 12.01
N ASN A 152 -8.36 0.90 11.14
CA ASN A 152 -9.22 0.06 10.30
C ASN A 152 -8.38 -0.73 9.28
N TRP A 153 -7.44 -0.08 8.59
CA TRP A 153 -6.59 -0.77 7.62
C TRP A 153 -5.67 -1.80 8.26
N ILE A 154 -5.20 -1.57 9.50
CA ILE A 154 -4.44 -2.56 10.26
C ILE A 154 -5.29 -3.80 10.49
N ASP A 155 -6.51 -3.67 11.03
CA ASP A 155 -7.41 -4.80 11.26
C ASP A 155 -7.76 -5.55 9.97
N GLU A 156 -8.08 -4.82 8.90
CA GLU A 156 -8.36 -5.43 7.59
C GLU A 156 -7.17 -6.20 7.02
N THR A 157 -5.96 -5.70 7.24
CA THR A 157 -4.71 -6.35 6.81
C THR A 157 -4.38 -7.57 7.66
N GLU A 158 -4.59 -7.49 8.98
CA GLU A 158 -4.47 -8.63 9.89
C GLU A 158 -5.47 -9.74 9.53
N ARG A 159 -6.71 -9.37 9.14
CA ARG A 159 -7.70 -10.33 8.64
C ARG A 159 -7.23 -11.06 7.39
N ARG A 160 -6.64 -10.35 6.42
CA ARG A 160 -6.07 -11.00 5.22
C ARG A 160 -4.94 -11.97 5.57
N ALA A 161 -4.03 -11.57 6.45
CA ALA A 161 -2.96 -12.44 6.94
C ALA A 161 -3.51 -13.68 7.66
N TRP A 162 -4.55 -13.53 8.49
CA TRP A 162 -5.23 -14.64 9.17
C TRP A 162 -5.87 -15.62 8.19
N PHE A 163 -6.59 -15.13 7.18
CA PHE A 163 -7.19 -15.99 6.16
C PHE A 163 -6.12 -16.81 5.44
N LEU A 164 -5.04 -16.17 4.97
CA LEU A 164 -3.93 -16.86 4.31
C LEU A 164 -3.26 -17.89 5.21
N PHE A 165 -3.11 -17.59 6.50
CA PHE A 165 -2.59 -18.54 7.49
C PHE A 165 -3.50 -19.77 7.64
N GLU A 166 -4.81 -19.59 7.83
CA GLU A 166 -5.72 -20.74 7.97
C GLU A 166 -5.86 -21.53 6.66
N THR A 167 -5.79 -20.88 5.50
CA THR A 167 -5.80 -21.56 4.19
C THR A 167 -4.59 -22.48 3.99
N THR A 168 -3.42 -22.11 4.52
CA THR A 168 -2.17 -22.88 4.39
C THR A 168 -1.91 -23.83 5.56
N ARG A 169 -2.82 -23.89 6.54
CA ARG A 169 -2.66 -24.69 7.73
C ARG A 169 -2.72 -26.19 7.40
N ARG A 170 -1.61 -26.89 7.61
CA ARG A 170 -1.57 -28.35 7.49
C ARG A 170 -2.16 -29.00 8.74
N GLY A 171 -3.02 -30.01 8.55
CA GLY A 171 -3.52 -30.84 9.63
C GLY A 171 -2.35 -31.49 10.39
N ARG A 172 -2.40 -31.42 11.72
CA ARG A 172 -1.49 -32.20 12.57
C ARG A 172 -1.83 -33.68 12.48
#